data_AF-A0A1M5WZ01-F1
#
_entry.id   AF-A0A1M5WZ01-F1
#
_cell.length_a   1.000
_cell.length_b   1.000
_cell.length_c   1.000
_cell.angle_alpha   90.00
_cell.angle_beta   90.00
_cell.angle_gamma   90.00
#
_symmetry.space_group_name_H-M   'P 1'
#
loop_
_entity.id
_entity.type
_entity.pdbx_description
1 polymer ?
#
loop_
_entity_poly.entity_id
_entity_poly.type
_entity_poly.pdbx_seq_one_letter_code
_entity_poly.pdbx_strand_id
1 'polypeptide(L)'
;MIPVMKKLYSNGNKIIVVIDKANYDEVFVEKYLNECNAEVILCNTFQNGEISEELKNIIDAKIQEYDINLIHVSAADILIVKTMDYIAGRVPLSCSNNAKMSCGEGICGACTARFKGHKVKRLCKLQTDPEFIFEGRRFI
;
A
#
# COMPACT_ATOMS: atom_id res chain seq x y z
N MET A 1 4.71 -3.68 -5.33
CA MET A 1 5.93 -3.33 -4.56
C MET A 1 7.20 -3.15 -5.42
N ILE A 2 7.78 -4.20 -6.03
CA ILE A 2 9.15 -4.18 -6.60
C ILE A 2 9.42 -3.04 -7.60
N PRO A 3 8.57 -2.75 -8.61
CA PRO A 3 8.86 -1.67 -9.56
C PRO A 3 8.88 -0.29 -8.90
N VAL A 4 7.99 -0.07 -7.93
CA VAL A 4 7.92 1.18 -7.14
C VAL A 4 9.21 1.35 -6.35
N MET A 5 9.63 0.31 -5.64
CA MET A 5 10.89 0.29 -4.88
C MET A 5 12.10 0.61 -5.76
N LYS A 6 12.24 -0.07 -6.92
CA LYS A 6 13.35 0.17 -7.85
C LYS A 6 13.39 1.62 -8.33
N LYS A 7 12.22 2.19 -8.65
CA LYS A 7 12.13 3.58 -9.12
C LYS A 7 12.50 4.57 -8.02
N LEU A 8 12.00 4.37 -6.80
CA LEU A 8 12.35 5.20 -5.66
C LEU A 8 13.86 5.13 -5.35
N TYR A 9 14.43 3.93 -5.33
CA TYR A 9 15.85 3.75 -5.09
C TYR A 9 16.72 4.42 -6.17
N SER A 10 16.36 4.26 -7.45
CA SER A 10 17.07 4.92 -8.57
C SER A 10 17.04 6.45 -8.49
N ASN A 11 16.08 7.01 -7.78
CA ASN A 11 15.95 8.45 -7.54
C ASN A 11 16.65 8.90 -6.25
N GLY A 12 17.46 8.03 -5.61
CA GLY A 12 18.26 8.35 -4.42
C GLY A 12 17.50 8.26 -3.10
N ASN A 13 16.31 7.65 -3.07
CA ASN A 13 15.54 7.50 -1.84
C ASN A 13 16.08 6.33 -0.98
N LYS A 14 16.12 6.52 0.35
CA LYS A 14 16.29 5.40 1.29
C LYS A 14 15.01 4.56 1.27
N ILE A 15 15.17 3.25 1.17
CA ILE A 15 14.06 2.30 1.12
C ILE A 15 14.01 1.51 2.43
N ILE A 16 12.83 1.54 3.07
CA ILE A 16 12.48 0.66 4.18
C ILE A 16 11.28 -0.17 3.71
N VAL A 17 11.37 -1.50 3.83
CA VAL A 17 10.32 -2.43 3.41
C VAL A 17 9.88 -3.26 4.62
N VAL A 18 8.59 -3.15 4.94
CA VAL A 18 7.95 -4.05 5.89
C VAL A 18 7.28 -5.17 5.10
N ILE A 19 7.60 -6.42 5.41
CA ILE A 19 7.07 -7.61 4.73
C ILE A 19 6.30 -8.44 5.74
N ASP A 20 5.08 -8.84 5.35
CA ASP A 20 4.34 -9.83 6.10
C ASP A 20 5.02 -11.19 5.97
N LYS A 21 5.55 -11.70 7.08
CA LYS A 21 6.19 -13.01 7.12
C LYS A 21 5.17 -14.15 7.10
N ALA A 22 3.95 -13.91 7.60
CA ALA A 22 2.93 -14.93 7.83
C ALA A 22 3.56 -16.24 8.38
N ASN A 23 3.34 -17.36 7.68
CA ASN A 23 3.92 -18.67 8.00
C ASN A 23 5.08 -19.07 7.08
N TYR A 24 5.67 -18.11 6.36
CA TYR A 24 6.77 -18.36 5.43
C TYR A 24 8.11 -18.02 6.10
N ASP A 25 9.06 -18.94 5.95
CA ASP A 25 10.42 -18.76 6.46
C ASP A 25 11.32 -17.97 5.49
N GLU A 26 10.95 -17.94 4.20
CA GLU A 26 11.76 -17.33 3.14
C GLU A 26 11.11 -16.09 2.52
N VAL A 27 11.93 -15.08 2.21
CA VAL A 27 11.53 -13.86 1.50
C VAL A 27 11.80 -14.04 0.01
N PHE A 28 10.77 -14.39 -0.77
CA PHE A 28 10.88 -14.70 -2.21
C PHE A 28 11.46 -13.57 -3.09
N VAL A 29 11.49 -12.35 -2.57
CA VAL A 29 11.94 -11.15 -3.30
C VAL A 29 13.28 -10.60 -2.79
N GLU A 30 14.00 -11.36 -1.98
CA GLU A 30 15.27 -10.97 -1.34
C GLU A 30 16.28 -10.38 -2.32
N LYS A 31 16.46 -11.01 -3.50
CA LYS A 31 17.32 -10.50 -4.57
C LYS A 31 17.02 -9.02 -4.89
N TYR A 32 15.75 -8.67 -5.02
CA TYR A 32 15.34 -7.32 -5.39
C TYR A 32 15.48 -6.33 -4.22
N LEU A 33 15.30 -6.79 -2.98
CA LEU A 33 15.51 -5.98 -1.77
C LEU A 33 16.98 -5.59 -1.66
N ASN A 34 17.90 -6.57 -1.86
CA ASN A 34 19.34 -6.36 -1.84
C ASN A 34 19.80 -5.44 -2.99
N GLU A 35 19.26 -5.62 -4.21
CA GLU A 35 19.52 -4.71 -5.35
C GLU A 35 19.16 -3.24 -5.05
N CYS A 36 18.21 -3.00 -4.14
CA CYS A 36 17.76 -1.66 -3.76
C CYS A 36 18.28 -1.20 -2.40
N ASN A 37 19.26 -1.92 -1.82
CA ASN A 37 19.80 -1.66 -0.49
C ASN A 37 18.70 -1.37 0.55
N ALA A 38 17.61 -2.15 0.50
CA ALA A 38 16.44 -1.93 1.32
C ALA A 38 16.68 -2.41 2.76
N GLU A 39 16.27 -1.60 3.74
CA GLU A 39 16.12 -2.04 5.13
C GLU A 39 14.86 -2.89 5.23
N VAL A 40 15.01 -4.19 5.51
CA VAL A 40 13.89 -5.15 5.53
C VAL A 40 13.48 -5.47 6.96
N ILE A 41 12.19 -5.31 7.25
CA ILE A 41 11.58 -5.63 8.55
C ILE A 41 10.50 -6.68 8.33
N LEU A 42 10.63 -7.83 8.98
CA LEU A 42 9.63 -8.89 8.95
C LEU A 42 8.73 -8.76 10.17
N CYS A 43 7.42 -8.72 9.94
CA CYS A 43 6.43 -8.71 11.02
C CYS A 43 5.16 -9.42 10.57
N ASN A 44 4.26 -9.74 11.50
CA ASN A 44 2.89 -10.10 11.13
C ASN A 44 2.12 -8.80 10.90
N THR A 45 1.63 -8.51 9.69
CA THR A 45 1.05 -7.19 9.42
C THR A 45 -0.42 -7.06 9.85
N PHE A 46 -1.11 -8.19 9.97
CA PHE A 46 -2.55 -8.25 10.17
C PHE A 46 -2.93 -9.28 11.24
N GLN A 47 -3.79 -8.89 12.18
CA GLN A 47 -4.26 -9.75 13.25
C GLN A 47 -5.68 -9.37 13.64
N ASN A 48 -6.56 -10.38 13.80
CA ASN A 48 -7.94 -10.20 14.28
C ASN A 48 -8.77 -9.14 13.49
N GLY A 49 -8.55 -9.00 12.18
CA GLY A 49 -9.27 -8.04 11.35
C GLY A 49 -8.71 -6.61 11.37
N GLU A 50 -7.60 -6.39 12.06
CA GLU A 50 -6.93 -5.10 12.20
C GLU A 50 -5.45 -5.20 11.80
N ILE A 51 -4.81 -4.04 11.58
CA ILE A 51 -3.34 -3.99 11.55
C ILE A 51 -2.78 -4.41 12.90
N SER A 52 -1.71 -5.21 12.89
CA SER A 52 -1.11 -5.70 14.13
C SER A 52 -0.47 -4.56 14.94
N GLU A 53 -0.35 -4.77 16.25
CA GLU A 53 0.35 -3.82 17.12
C GLU A 53 1.85 -3.72 16.77
N GLU A 54 2.43 -4.82 16.29
CA GLU A 54 3.80 -4.87 15.80
C GLU A 54 3.99 -3.90 14.61
N LEU A 55 3.10 -3.94 13.62
CA LEU A 55 3.15 -3.04 12.47
C LEU A 55 2.96 -1.57 12.89
N LYS A 56 2.04 -1.28 13.81
CA LYS A 56 1.82 0.07 14.34
C LYS A 56 3.08 0.64 14.98
N ASN A 57 3.72 -0.14 15.84
CA ASN A 57 4.97 0.25 16.49
C ASN A 57 6.10 0.50 15.49
N ILE A 58 6.21 -0.34 14.44
CA ILE A 58 7.18 -0.14 13.35
C ILE A 58 6.90 1.18 12.63
N ILE A 59 5.65 1.44 12.25
CA ILE A 59 5.25 2.67 11.56
C ILE A 59 5.62 3.90 12.42
N ASP A 60 5.24 3.91 13.69
CA ASP A 60 5.48 5.05 14.57
C ASP A 60 6.97 5.27 14.83
N ALA A 61 7.71 4.20 15.09
CA ALA A 61 9.16 4.28 15.29
C ALA A 61 9.85 4.87 14.05
N LYS A 62 9.47 4.42 12.84
CA LYS A 62 10.09 4.92 11.60
C LYS A 62 9.68 6.34 11.24
N ILE A 63 8.45 6.75 11.53
CA ILE A 63 8.02 8.14 11.37
C ILE A 63 8.75 9.07 12.36
N GLN A 64 9.11 8.59 13.56
CA GLN A 64 9.87 9.37 14.54
C GLN A 64 11.37 9.39 14.25
N GLU A 65 11.93 8.28 13.78
CA GLU A 65 13.36 8.12 13.48
C GLU A 65 13.75 8.86 12.18
N TYR A 66 12.83 8.92 11.22
CA TYR A 66 13.08 9.49 9.88
C TYR A 66 12.00 10.49 9.48
N ASP A 67 12.38 11.48 8.67
CA ASP A 67 11.43 12.32 7.93
C ASP A 67 10.85 11.54 6.75
N ILE A 68 9.86 10.67 7.03
CA ILE A 68 9.25 9.80 6.02
C ILE A 68 8.43 10.64 5.04
N ASN A 69 8.84 10.65 3.76
CA ASN A 69 8.14 11.43 2.73
C ASN A 69 6.93 10.71 2.11
N LEU A 70 6.90 9.38 2.14
CA LEU A 70 5.87 8.57 1.50
C LEU A 70 5.78 7.18 2.13
N ILE A 71 4.55 6.71 2.40
CA ILE A 71 4.26 5.31 2.69
C ILE A 71 3.51 4.70 1.49
N HIS A 72 4.02 3.59 0.96
CA HIS A 72 3.37 2.85 -0.12
C HIS A 72 2.86 1.49 0.36
N VAL A 73 1.55 1.27 0.29
CA VAL A 73 0.93 0.01 0.70
C VAL A 73 0.59 -0.86 -0.52
N SER A 74 1.28 -1.98 -0.65
CA SER A 74 1.13 -2.96 -1.73
C SER A 74 0.48 -4.24 -1.20
N ALA A 75 -0.73 -4.15 -0.66
CA ALA A 75 -1.43 -5.24 0.03
C ALA A 75 -2.91 -5.29 -0.34
N ALA A 76 -3.67 -6.18 0.34
CA ALA A 76 -5.12 -6.26 0.21
C ALA A 76 -5.81 -4.96 0.67
N ASP A 77 -7.00 -4.69 0.12
CA ASP A 77 -7.76 -3.46 0.38
C ASP A 77 -8.01 -3.21 1.87
N ILE A 78 -8.27 -4.27 2.65
CA ILE A 78 -8.45 -4.16 4.11
C ILE A 78 -7.21 -3.60 4.81
N LEU A 79 -6.01 -4.10 4.46
CA LEU A 79 -4.77 -3.63 5.06
C LEU A 79 -4.48 -2.18 4.63
N ILE A 80 -4.72 -1.86 3.35
CA ILE A 80 -4.58 -0.49 2.84
C ILE A 80 -5.43 0.48 3.66
N VAL A 81 -6.71 0.17 3.86
CA VAL A 81 -7.63 1.06 4.60
C VAL A 81 -7.26 1.16 6.07
N LYS A 82 -6.99 0.04 6.74
CA LYS A 82 -6.59 0.06 8.15
C LYS A 82 -5.28 0.82 8.39
N THR A 83 -4.30 0.66 7.49
CA THR A 83 -3.04 1.42 7.54
C THR A 83 -3.28 2.91 7.25
N MET A 84 -4.14 3.23 6.31
CA MET A 84 -4.52 4.62 6.01
C MET A 84 -5.22 5.30 7.18
N ASP A 85 -6.20 4.62 7.79
CA ASP A 85 -6.90 5.09 8.99
C ASP A 85 -5.93 5.28 10.17
N TYR A 86 -4.97 4.38 10.33
CA TYR A 86 -3.95 4.47 11.37
C TYR A 86 -2.97 5.64 11.16
N ILE A 87 -2.53 5.85 9.93
CA ILE A 87 -1.61 6.95 9.59
C ILE A 87 -2.35 8.29 9.72
N ALA A 88 -3.65 8.35 9.42
CA ALA A 88 -4.50 9.52 9.62
C ALA A 88 -3.88 10.82 9.05
N GLY A 89 -3.27 10.74 7.87
CA GLY A 89 -2.66 11.89 7.19
C GLY A 89 -1.33 12.38 7.75
N ARG A 90 -0.73 11.68 8.73
CA ARG A 90 0.62 12.02 9.27
C ARG A 90 1.70 12.02 8.18
N VAL A 91 1.55 11.15 7.19
CA VAL A 91 2.47 10.97 6.07
C VAL A 91 1.65 10.73 4.79
N PRO A 92 2.04 11.29 3.63
CA PRO A 92 1.42 10.96 2.36
C PRO A 92 1.40 9.45 2.10
N LEU A 93 0.25 8.93 1.65
CA LEU A 93 0.06 7.52 1.39
C LEU A 93 -0.28 7.24 -0.07
N SER A 94 0.36 6.22 -0.63
CA SER A 94 0.01 5.65 -1.94
C SER A 94 -0.28 4.16 -1.79
N CYS A 95 -1.07 3.60 -2.70
CA CYS A 95 -1.35 2.17 -2.69
C CYS A 95 -1.43 1.58 -4.10
N SER A 96 -1.34 0.26 -4.18
CA SER A 96 -1.61 -0.46 -5.43
C SER A 96 -3.12 -0.58 -5.67
N ASN A 97 -3.52 -0.57 -6.94
CA ASN A 97 -4.92 -0.69 -7.33
C ASN A 97 -5.33 -2.17 -7.43
N ASN A 98 -6.27 -2.60 -6.58
CA ASN A 98 -6.80 -3.96 -6.57
C ASN A 98 -8.22 -4.07 -7.18
N ALA A 99 -8.68 -3.06 -7.92
CA ALA A 99 -10.00 -3.08 -8.54
C ALA A 99 -10.16 -4.31 -9.44
N LYS A 100 -11.37 -4.88 -9.48
CA LYS A 100 -11.70 -5.94 -10.45
C LYS A 100 -11.51 -5.40 -11.87
N MET A 101 -10.71 -6.06 -12.68
CA MET A 101 -10.42 -5.62 -14.05
C MET A 101 -10.81 -6.68 -15.07
N SER A 102 -11.13 -6.23 -16.29
CA SER A 102 -11.34 -7.11 -17.45
C SER A 102 -10.54 -6.56 -18.62
N CYS A 103 -10.97 -5.47 -19.26
CA CYS A 103 -10.28 -4.98 -20.46
C CYS A 103 -8.98 -4.19 -20.18
N GLY A 104 -8.78 -3.61 -18.99
CA GLY A 104 -7.64 -2.71 -18.69
C GLY A 104 -7.65 -1.37 -19.44
N GLU A 105 -8.45 -1.25 -20.50
CA GLU A 105 -8.47 -0.08 -21.39
C GLU A 105 -9.53 1.00 -21.05
N GLY A 106 -10.34 0.80 -20.01
CA GLY A 106 -11.39 1.74 -19.60
C GLY A 106 -12.74 1.57 -20.32
N ILE A 107 -12.84 0.59 -21.23
CA ILE A 107 -14.02 0.35 -22.09
C ILE A 107 -15.11 -0.42 -21.34
N CYS A 108 -14.79 -1.59 -20.77
CA CYS A 108 -15.79 -2.53 -20.23
C CYS A 108 -16.47 -2.10 -18.92
N GLY A 109 -15.83 -1.21 -18.14
CA GLY A 109 -16.36 -0.76 -16.86
C GLY A 109 -16.24 -1.73 -15.68
N ALA A 110 -15.52 -2.85 -15.77
CA ALA A 110 -15.32 -3.76 -14.64
C ALA A 110 -14.65 -3.07 -13.42
N CYS A 111 -13.69 -2.18 -13.69
CA CYS A 111 -12.89 -1.45 -12.68
C CYS A 111 -13.56 -0.18 -12.15
N THR A 112 -14.89 -0.11 -12.18
CA THR A 112 -15.61 1.11 -11.87
C THR A 112 -15.83 1.29 -10.39
N ALA A 113 -15.43 2.44 -9.86
CA ALA A 113 -15.84 2.91 -8.54
C ALA A 113 -16.80 4.10 -8.67
N ARG A 114 -17.80 4.14 -7.78
CA ARG A 114 -18.78 5.22 -7.68
C ARG A 114 -18.43 6.09 -6.47
N PHE A 115 -18.33 7.38 -6.69
CA PHE A 115 -17.94 8.36 -5.69
C PHE A 115 -19.12 9.30 -5.39
N LYS A 116 -19.00 10.05 -4.29
CA LYS A 116 -19.99 11.07 -3.91
C LYS A 116 -20.29 12.02 -5.09
N GLY A 117 -21.57 12.32 -5.31
CA GLY A 117 -22.03 13.11 -6.44
C GLY A 117 -22.18 12.34 -7.76
N HIS A 118 -22.38 11.01 -7.70
CA HIS A 118 -22.61 10.13 -8.86
C HIS A 118 -21.46 10.13 -9.88
N LYS A 119 -20.26 10.51 -9.46
CA LYS A 119 -19.07 10.46 -10.33
C LYS A 119 -18.60 9.02 -10.49
N VAL A 120 -18.44 8.62 -11.74
CA VAL A 120 -17.98 7.29 -12.14
C VAL A 120 -16.52 7.40 -12.55
N LYS A 121 -15.61 6.71 -11.84
CA LYS A 121 -14.19 6.66 -12.21
C LYS A 121 -13.81 5.25 -12.66
N ARG A 122 -13.03 5.14 -13.74
CA ARG A 122 -12.47 3.88 -14.26
C ARG A 122 -11.07 3.70 -13.70
N LEU A 123 -10.92 2.83 -12.70
CA LEU A 123 -9.66 2.71 -11.95
C LEU A 123 -8.51 2.11 -12.77
N CYS A 124 -8.76 1.44 -13.90
CA CYS A 124 -7.69 0.99 -14.80
C CYS A 124 -7.00 2.13 -15.58
N LYS A 125 -7.61 3.32 -15.65
CA LYS A 125 -7.05 4.48 -16.36
C LYS A 125 -6.83 5.71 -15.49
N LEU A 126 -7.46 5.75 -14.32
CA LEU A 126 -7.32 6.85 -13.38
C LEU A 126 -6.40 6.46 -12.23
N GLN A 127 -5.40 7.28 -11.99
CA GLN A 127 -4.67 7.34 -10.72
C GLN A 127 -5.28 8.48 -9.89
N THR A 128 -5.53 8.23 -8.62
CA THR A 128 -6.15 9.17 -7.67
C THR A 128 -5.72 8.79 -6.26
N ASP A 129 -5.84 9.71 -5.31
CA ASP A 129 -5.43 9.42 -3.94
C ASP A 129 -6.25 8.26 -3.34
N PRO A 130 -5.62 7.38 -2.55
CA PRO A 130 -6.27 6.22 -1.95
C PRO A 130 -7.52 6.58 -1.16
N GLU A 131 -7.51 7.69 -0.42
CA GLU A 131 -8.64 8.18 0.38
C GLU A 131 -9.92 8.25 -0.43
N PHE A 132 -9.85 8.79 -1.66
CA PHE A 132 -11.02 8.86 -2.53
C PHE A 132 -11.49 7.47 -2.96
N ILE A 133 -10.58 6.55 -3.26
CA ILE A 133 -10.91 5.19 -3.76
C ILE A 133 -11.69 4.39 -2.72
N PHE A 134 -11.36 4.58 -1.45
CA PHE A 134 -11.93 3.84 -0.33
C PHE A 134 -13.07 4.57 0.39
N GLU A 135 -13.29 5.86 0.11
CA GLU A 135 -14.40 6.64 0.64
C GLU A 135 -15.74 5.92 0.41
N GLY A 136 -16.43 5.57 1.50
CA GLY A 136 -17.78 4.98 1.46
C GLY A 136 -17.84 3.52 0.98
N ARG A 137 -16.71 2.81 0.83
CA ARG A 137 -16.74 1.35 0.61
C ARG A 137 -17.20 0.63 1.88
N ARG A 138 -18.18 -0.28 1.72
CA ARG A 138 -18.49 -1.28 2.74
C ARG A 138 -17.58 -2.48 2.52
N PHE A 139 -16.74 -2.79 3.48
CA PHE A 139 -16.07 -4.09 3.56
C PHE A 139 -17.15 -5.09 4.00
N ILE A 140 -17.57 -5.96 3.08
CA ILE A 140 -18.55 -7.03 3.32
C ILE A 140 -17.76 -8.32 3.50
#